data_AF-A0A942XXS0-F1
#
_entry.id   AF-A0A942XXS0-F1
#
_cell.length_a   1.000
_cell.length_b   1.000
_cell.length_c   1.000
_cell.angle_alpha   90.00
_cell.angle_beta   90.00
_cell.angle_gamma   90.00
#
_symmetry.space_group_name_H-M   'P 1'
#
loop_
_entity.id
_entity.type
_entity.pdbx_description
1 polymer ?
#
loop_
_entity_poly.entity_id
_entity_poly.type
_entity_poly.pdbx_seq_one_letter_code
_entity_poly.pdbx_strand_id
1 'polypeptide(L)'
;MITPIKKGQKVWWDAPIHEKTGEYDVLAVDHTRNMVRIGSEEETFETSPEYLTLTCPISEEDRQQVDKQKEHYRTLGKQGLELMRDIVSRFDDEEFSVEGYSVPVCDEDHDPCCVYGFSVKDGKLYASLDYDSGDIREVPVDSLRIGEIFDAFCELIENL
;
A
#
# COMPACT_ATOMS: atom_id res chain seq x y z
N MET A 1 9.69 -3.21 27.39
CA MET A 1 8.76 -2.05 27.34
C MET A 1 7.36 -2.62 27.20
N ILE A 2 6.41 -2.20 28.03
CA ILE A 2 5.00 -2.59 27.91
C ILE A 2 4.35 -1.61 26.94
N THR A 3 3.80 -2.10 25.83
CA THR A 3 3.07 -1.26 24.88
C THR A 3 1.79 -0.73 25.54
N PRO A 4 1.50 0.58 25.51
CA PRO A 4 0.30 1.13 26.12
C PRO A 4 -0.96 0.63 25.40
N ILE A 5 -2.00 0.32 26.18
CA ILE A 5 -3.31 -0.06 25.66
C ILE A 5 -3.98 1.16 25.02
N LYS A 6 -4.48 0.99 23.80
CA LYS A 6 -5.15 1.99 22.97
C LYS A 6 -6.44 1.40 22.39
N LYS A 7 -7.38 2.28 22.07
CA LYS A 7 -8.61 1.93 21.35
C LYS A 7 -8.32 1.19 20.04
N GLY A 8 -9.13 0.16 19.73
CA GLY A 8 -9.05 -0.65 18.51
C GLY A 8 -8.02 -1.78 18.55
N GLN A 9 -7.24 -1.90 19.63
CA GLN A 9 -6.39 -3.07 19.87
C GLN A 9 -7.22 -4.28 20.30
N LYS A 10 -6.64 -5.48 20.16
CA LYS A 10 -7.20 -6.71 20.75
C LYS A 10 -6.43 -7.10 22.00
N VAL A 11 -7.17 -7.52 23.01
CA VAL A 11 -6.64 -7.93 24.30
C VAL A 11 -7.28 -9.24 24.73
N TRP A 12 -6.48 -10.10 25.37
CA TRP A 12 -6.97 -11.18 26.19
C TRP A 12 -7.24 -10.64 27.60
N TRP A 13 -8.47 -10.79 28.08
CA TRP A 13 -8.87 -10.42 29.43
C TRP A 13 -8.89 -11.63 30.34
N ASP A 14 -8.00 -11.67 31.33
CA ASP A 14 -7.97 -12.67 32.40
C ASP A 14 -8.79 -12.18 33.59
N ALA A 15 -10.08 -12.54 33.61
CA ALA A 15 -11.04 -11.96 34.53
C ALA A 15 -10.81 -12.46 35.98
N PRO A 16 -10.57 -11.56 36.96
CA PRO A 16 -10.18 -11.95 38.31
C PRO A 16 -11.26 -12.73 39.09
N ILE A 17 -12.53 -12.65 38.67
CA ILE A 17 -13.69 -13.29 39.34
C ILE A 17 -14.30 -14.42 38.48
N HIS A 18 -13.59 -14.90 37.45
CA HIS A 18 -14.03 -16.02 36.57
C HIS A 18 -15.38 -15.80 35.85
N GLU A 19 -15.80 -14.55 35.62
CA GLU A 19 -17.08 -14.25 34.97
C GLU A 19 -17.06 -14.59 33.47
N LYS A 20 -16.18 -13.95 32.69
CA LYS A 20 -15.96 -14.22 31.26
C LYS A 20 -14.54 -13.82 30.85
N THR A 21 -13.64 -14.80 30.79
CA THR A 21 -12.27 -14.63 30.27
C THR A 21 -12.27 -14.87 28.76
N GLY A 22 -11.51 -14.09 28.00
CA GLY A 22 -11.47 -14.25 26.54
C GLY A 22 -10.81 -13.08 25.82
N GLU A 23 -10.84 -13.13 24.49
CA GLU A 23 -10.35 -12.05 23.64
C GLU A 23 -11.45 -11.02 23.37
N TYR A 24 -11.11 -9.74 23.51
CA TYR A 24 -12.01 -8.62 23.32
C TYR A 24 -11.32 -7.46 22.58
N ASP A 25 -12.15 -6.61 21.97
CA ASP A 25 -11.69 -5.35 21.40
C ASP A 25 -11.64 -4.27 22.48
N VAL A 26 -10.60 -3.43 22.43
CA VAL A 26 -10.50 -2.24 23.26
C VAL A 26 -11.39 -1.14 22.67
N LEU A 27 -12.48 -0.80 23.36
CA LEU A 27 -13.47 0.17 22.89
C LEU A 27 -13.13 1.60 23.33
N ALA A 28 -12.54 1.77 24.52
CA ALA A 28 -12.11 3.06 25.04
C ALA A 28 -11.08 2.86 26.17
N VAL A 29 -10.27 3.91 26.41
CA VAL A 29 -9.30 3.95 27.50
C VAL A 29 -9.52 5.24 28.29
N ASP A 30 -9.78 5.11 29.59
CA ASP A 30 -9.86 6.23 30.53
C ASP A 30 -8.57 6.31 31.34
N HIS A 31 -7.67 7.20 30.92
CA HIS A 31 -6.39 7.42 31.60
C HIS A 31 -6.53 8.07 32.98
N THR A 32 -7.64 8.75 33.27
CA THR A 32 -7.86 9.41 34.58
C THR A 32 -8.19 8.36 35.64
N ARG A 33 -9.02 7.39 35.28
CA ARG A 33 -9.43 6.29 36.18
C ARG A 33 -8.52 5.07 36.09
N ASN A 34 -7.57 5.06 35.14
CA ASN A 34 -6.78 3.89 34.78
C ASN A 34 -7.67 2.67 34.48
N MET A 35 -8.72 2.88 33.69
CA MET A 35 -9.70 1.86 33.32
C MET A 35 -9.78 1.71 31.80
N VAL A 36 -10.04 0.49 31.35
CA VAL A 36 -10.21 0.16 29.93
C VAL A 36 -11.60 -0.41 29.74
N ARG A 37 -12.32 0.12 28.75
CA ARG A 37 -13.57 -0.47 28.30
C ARG A 37 -13.26 -1.45 27.17
N ILE A 38 -13.53 -2.72 27.40
CA ILE A 38 -13.39 -3.80 26.42
C ILE A 38 -14.78 -4.32 26.02
N GLY A 39 -14.89 -5.00 24.89
CA GLY A 39 -16.15 -5.65 24.54
C GLY A 39 -16.14 -6.35 23.20
N SER A 40 -17.29 -6.95 22.90
CA SER A 40 -17.70 -7.47 21.60
C SER A 40 -18.93 -6.69 21.12
N GLU A 41 -19.57 -7.14 20.03
CA GLU A 41 -20.85 -6.58 19.58
C GLU A 41 -21.99 -6.78 20.59
N GLU A 42 -21.89 -7.80 21.45
CA GLU A 42 -22.96 -8.23 22.36
C GLU A 42 -22.79 -7.69 23.79
N GLU A 43 -21.55 -7.52 24.25
CA GLU A 43 -21.25 -7.22 25.65
C GLU A 43 -20.06 -6.27 25.80
N THR A 44 -20.08 -5.47 26.88
CA THR A 44 -19.00 -4.55 27.22
C THR A 44 -18.66 -4.61 28.70
N PHE A 45 -17.38 -4.52 29.02
CA PHE A 45 -16.84 -4.58 30.38
C PHE A 45 -15.89 -3.42 30.63
N GLU A 46 -15.82 -2.94 31.88
CA GLU A 46 -14.77 -2.02 32.33
C GLU A 46 -13.83 -2.77 33.26
N THR A 47 -12.53 -2.74 32.97
CA THR A 47 -11.53 -3.46 33.76
C THR A 47 -10.21 -2.69 33.84
N SER A 48 -9.39 -3.04 34.82
CA SER A 48 -8.05 -2.49 34.98
C SER A 48 -7.12 -3.04 33.87
N PRO A 49 -6.23 -2.22 33.29
CA PRO A 49 -5.22 -2.66 32.32
C PRO A 49 -4.35 -3.84 32.80
N GLU A 50 -4.21 -4.04 34.11
CA GLU A 50 -3.37 -5.11 34.68
C GLU A 50 -3.91 -6.53 34.39
N TYR A 51 -5.21 -6.67 34.11
CA TYR A 51 -5.85 -7.93 33.74
C TYR A 51 -5.88 -8.16 32.22
N LEU A 52 -5.27 -7.26 31.44
CA LEU A 52 -5.30 -7.28 29.99
C LEU A 52 -3.92 -7.63 29.43
N THR A 53 -3.89 -8.64 28.58
CA THR A 53 -2.71 -8.97 27.77
C THR A 53 -2.98 -8.59 26.33
N LEU A 54 -2.15 -7.74 25.73
CA LEU A 54 -2.29 -7.40 24.31
C LEU A 54 -2.08 -8.64 23.43
N THR A 55 -3.07 -8.95 22.59
CA THR A 55 -2.99 -10.01 21.57
C THR A 55 -2.74 -9.42 20.19
N CYS A 56 -3.25 -8.20 19.93
CA CYS A 56 -2.94 -7.43 18.73
C CYS A 56 -2.59 -5.98 19.10
N PRO A 57 -1.34 -5.53 18.90
CA PRO A 57 -0.89 -4.20 19.31
C PRO A 57 -1.37 -3.08 18.38
N ILE A 58 -2.00 -3.41 17.25
CA ILE A 58 -2.42 -2.44 16.24
C ILE A 58 -3.70 -1.73 16.69
N SER A 59 -3.58 -0.42 16.94
CA SER A 59 -4.68 0.43 17.37
C SER A 59 -5.54 0.93 16.20
N GLU A 60 -6.68 1.54 16.54
CA GLU A 60 -7.52 2.25 15.56
C GLU A 60 -6.76 3.40 14.89
N GLU A 61 -5.95 4.13 15.66
CA GLU A 61 -5.11 5.22 15.15
C GLU A 61 -4.12 4.70 14.09
N ASP A 62 -3.45 3.57 14.36
CA ASP A 62 -2.50 2.98 13.41
C ASP A 62 -3.20 2.57 12.10
N ARG A 63 -4.40 1.97 12.20
CA ARG A 63 -5.21 1.61 11.01
C ARG A 63 -5.61 2.84 10.21
N GLN A 64 -6.07 3.90 10.88
CA GLN A 64 -6.42 5.16 10.23
C GLN A 64 -5.21 5.81 9.54
N GLN A 65 -4.02 5.75 10.14
CA GLN A 65 -2.79 6.24 9.52
C GLN A 65 -2.43 5.45 8.27
N VAL A 66 -2.53 4.12 8.32
CA VAL A 66 -2.31 3.24 7.16
C VAL A 66 -3.31 3.54 6.04
N ASP A 67 -4.59 3.68 6.35
CA ASP A 67 -5.62 4.00 5.35
C ASP A 67 -5.38 5.36 4.69
N LYS A 68 -4.99 6.38 5.48
CA LYS A 68 -4.62 7.69 4.97
C LYS A 68 -3.41 7.61 4.03
N GLN A 69 -2.37 6.87 4.40
CA GLN A 69 -1.21 6.68 3.53
C GLN A 69 -1.57 5.92 2.26
N LYS A 70 -2.41 4.89 2.35
CA LYS A 70 -2.89 4.12 1.20
C LYS A 70 -3.64 5.01 0.19
N GLU A 71 -4.51 5.89 0.65
CA GLU A 71 -5.19 6.86 -0.21
C GLU A 71 -4.22 7.88 -0.82
N HIS A 72 -3.25 8.36 -0.04
CA HIS A 72 -2.21 9.26 -0.52
C HIS A 72 -1.38 8.63 -1.65
N TYR A 73 -0.88 7.41 -1.47
CA TYR A 73 -0.11 6.70 -2.50
C TYR A 73 -0.94 6.39 -3.75
N ARG A 74 -2.22 6.05 -3.61
CA ARG A 74 -3.13 5.90 -4.75
C ARG A 74 -3.29 7.19 -5.54
N THR A 75 -3.35 8.32 -4.86
CA THR A 75 -3.47 9.64 -5.49
C THR A 75 -2.19 10.01 -6.22
N LEU A 76 -1.03 9.83 -5.56
CA LEU A 76 0.28 10.05 -6.17
C LEU A 76 0.49 9.17 -7.41
N GLY A 77 0.11 7.89 -7.34
CA GLY A 77 0.20 6.98 -8.48
C GLY A 77 -0.60 7.47 -9.68
N LYS A 78 -1.84 7.93 -9.48
CA LYS A 78 -2.67 8.51 -10.56
C LYS A 78 -2.03 9.76 -11.17
N GLN A 79 -1.53 10.67 -10.33
CA GLN A 79 -0.86 11.88 -10.78
C GLN A 79 0.42 11.57 -11.56
N GLY A 80 1.19 10.55 -11.13
CA GLY A 80 2.36 10.06 -11.83
C GLY A 80 2.03 9.50 -13.21
N LEU A 81 0.99 8.67 -13.32
CA LEU A 81 0.53 8.12 -14.60
C LEU A 81 0.03 9.21 -15.56
N GLU A 82 -0.73 10.17 -15.05
CA GLU A 82 -1.18 11.33 -15.84
C GLU A 82 0.01 12.13 -16.35
N LEU A 83 1.01 12.40 -15.49
CA LEU A 83 2.22 13.11 -15.90
C LEU A 83 3.01 12.34 -16.97
N MET A 84 3.24 11.04 -16.80
CA MET A 84 3.93 10.20 -17.78
C MET A 84 3.22 10.25 -19.13
N ARG A 85 1.90 10.04 -19.14
CA ARG A 85 1.08 10.13 -20.36
C ARG A 85 1.21 11.51 -21.01
N ASP A 86 1.07 12.57 -20.23
CA ASP A 86 1.14 13.94 -20.72
C ASP A 86 2.54 14.32 -21.24
N ILE A 87 3.60 13.63 -20.82
CA ILE A 87 4.95 13.76 -21.38
C ILE A 87 5.07 12.96 -22.67
N VAL A 88 4.63 11.71 -22.69
CA VAL A 88 4.71 10.81 -23.86
C VAL A 88 3.93 11.38 -25.04
N SER A 89 2.73 11.95 -24.80
CA SER A 89 1.93 12.62 -25.84
C SER A 89 2.58 13.89 -26.41
N ARG A 90 3.76 14.32 -25.94
CA ARG A 90 4.54 15.43 -26.53
C ARG A 90 5.53 14.96 -27.59
N PHE A 91 5.82 13.66 -27.66
CA PHE A 91 6.68 13.10 -28.69
C PHE A 91 5.91 12.98 -30.00
N ASP A 92 6.66 12.97 -31.11
CA ASP A 92 6.11 12.62 -32.41
C ASP A 92 5.56 11.19 -32.34
N ASP A 93 4.43 10.94 -33.00
CA ASP A 93 3.68 9.67 -32.95
C ASP A 93 3.20 9.23 -31.55
N GLU A 94 3.26 10.13 -30.56
CA GLU A 94 2.91 9.85 -29.16
C GLU A 94 3.67 8.64 -28.57
N GLU A 95 4.91 8.43 -28.98
CA GLU A 95 5.76 7.35 -28.48
C GLU A 95 7.23 7.77 -28.36
N PHE A 96 7.97 7.11 -27.47
CA PHE A 96 9.42 7.18 -27.45
C PHE A 96 10.04 5.86 -27.00
N SER A 97 11.29 5.63 -27.42
CA SER A 97 12.14 4.56 -26.93
C SER A 97 13.59 5.02 -26.93
N VAL A 98 14.43 4.38 -26.11
CA VAL A 98 15.85 4.68 -26.04
C VAL A 98 16.64 3.57 -26.71
N GLU A 99 17.34 3.89 -27.80
CA GLU A 99 18.10 2.88 -28.55
C GLU A 99 19.25 2.32 -27.70
N GLY A 100 19.28 1.00 -27.54
CA GLY A 100 20.34 0.30 -26.80
C GLY A 100 20.30 0.48 -25.29
N TYR A 101 19.22 1.06 -24.74
CA TYR A 101 19.04 1.23 -23.31
C TYR A 101 17.65 0.78 -22.87
N SER A 102 17.61 -0.02 -21.81
CA SER A 102 16.40 -0.59 -21.25
C SER A 102 16.57 -0.77 -19.75
N VAL A 103 15.50 -0.59 -18.99
CA VAL A 103 15.52 -0.62 -17.52
C VAL A 103 14.87 -1.92 -17.03
N PRO A 104 15.55 -2.72 -16.18
CA PRO A 104 14.98 -3.94 -15.63
C PRO A 104 13.74 -3.67 -14.76
N VAL A 105 12.65 -4.38 -15.04
CA VAL A 105 11.37 -4.30 -14.32
C VAL A 105 10.72 -5.70 -14.24
N CYS A 106 9.47 -5.77 -13.81
CA CYS A 106 8.64 -6.97 -13.89
C CYS A 106 7.35 -6.67 -14.66
N ASP A 107 6.86 -7.66 -15.40
CA ASP A 107 5.56 -7.58 -16.08
C ASP A 107 4.38 -7.76 -15.09
N GLU A 108 3.15 -7.86 -15.61
CA GLU A 108 1.95 -8.06 -14.79
C GLU A 108 1.93 -9.40 -14.01
N ASP A 109 2.63 -10.42 -14.51
CA ASP A 109 2.74 -11.76 -13.92
C ASP A 109 3.96 -11.90 -13.00
N HIS A 110 4.71 -10.81 -12.82
CA HIS A 110 5.97 -10.73 -12.07
C HIS A 110 7.13 -11.47 -12.74
N ASP A 111 7.04 -11.71 -14.04
CA ASP A 111 8.15 -12.25 -14.81
C ASP A 111 9.18 -11.13 -15.08
N PRO A 112 10.49 -11.39 -14.89
CA PRO A 112 11.52 -10.40 -15.15
C PRO A 112 11.56 -10.01 -16.63
N CYS A 113 11.59 -8.71 -16.89
CA CYS A 113 11.71 -8.14 -18.23
C CYS A 113 12.40 -6.76 -18.15
N CYS A 114 12.51 -6.08 -19.29
CA CYS A 114 13.04 -4.73 -19.36
C CYS A 114 12.04 -3.82 -20.07
N VAL A 115 11.88 -2.59 -19.59
CA VAL A 115 11.15 -1.55 -20.33
C VAL A 115 12.14 -0.71 -21.12
N TYR A 116 11.84 -0.45 -22.39
CA TYR A 116 12.72 0.33 -23.28
C TYR A 116 12.03 1.55 -23.90
N GLY A 117 10.72 1.70 -23.68
CA GLY A 117 9.95 2.79 -24.25
C GLY A 117 8.51 2.83 -23.76
N PHE A 118 7.81 3.89 -24.16
CA PHE A 118 6.42 4.13 -23.83
C PHE A 118 5.66 4.69 -25.03
N SER A 119 4.37 4.39 -25.10
CA SER A 119 3.48 4.90 -26.13
C SER A 119 2.12 5.30 -25.53
N VAL A 120 1.43 6.25 -26.16
CA VAL A 120 0.04 6.58 -25.84
C VAL A 120 -0.85 6.14 -26.99
N LYS A 121 -1.80 5.24 -26.70
CA LYS A 121 -2.77 4.72 -27.67
C LYS A 121 -4.18 4.86 -27.12
N ASP A 122 -5.06 5.50 -27.89
CA ASP A 122 -6.43 5.82 -27.47
C ASP A 122 -6.49 6.54 -26.10
N GLY A 123 -5.51 7.41 -25.82
CA GLY A 123 -5.40 8.15 -24.56
C GLY A 123 -4.96 7.32 -23.36
N LYS A 124 -4.53 6.07 -23.55
CA LYS A 124 -3.96 5.19 -22.53
C LYS A 124 -2.47 5.04 -22.71
N LEU A 125 -1.75 5.00 -21.59
CA LEU A 125 -0.30 4.83 -21.55
C LEU A 125 0.07 3.34 -21.56
N TYR A 126 0.99 2.98 -22.44
CA TYR A 126 1.55 1.64 -22.55
C TYR A 126 3.06 1.66 -22.36
N ALA A 127 3.60 0.57 -21.83
CA ALA A 127 5.02 0.30 -21.72
C ALA A 127 5.43 -0.75 -22.75
N SER A 128 6.56 -0.51 -23.41
CA SER A 128 7.19 -1.45 -24.35
C SER A 128 8.21 -2.29 -23.60
N LEU A 129 7.93 -3.59 -23.51
CA LEU A 129 8.68 -4.58 -22.76
C LEU A 129 9.49 -5.48 -23.69
N ASP A 130 10.73 -5.76 -23.32
CA ASP A 130 11.63 -6.72 -23.94
C ASP A 130 12.05 -7.78 -22.92
N TYR A 131 12.16 -9.03 -23.36
CA TYR A 131 12.45 -10.19 -22.54
C TYR A 131 13.72 -10.86 -23.04
N ASP A 132 14.46 -11.54 -22.15
CA ASP A 132 15.66 -12.30 -22.53
C ASP A 132 15.38 -13.39 -23.58
N SER A 133 14.13 -13.82 -23.74
CA SER A 133 13.69 -14.73 -24.80
C SER A 133 13.70 -14.10 -26.20
N GLY A 134 13.81 -12.77 -26.29
CA GLY A 134 13.61 -11.97 -27.49
C GLY A 134 12.14 -11.67 -27.80
N ASP A 135 11.22 -12.05 -26.91
CA ASP A 135 9.82 -11.66 -27.02
C ASP A 135 9.67 -10.17 -26.70
N ILE A 136 8.80 -9.48 -27.44
CA ILE A 136 8.48 -8.07 -27.22
C ILE A 136 6.98 -7.96 -26.99
N ARG A 137 6.61 -7.21 -25.95
CA ARG A 137 5.20 -6.99 -25.59
C ARG A 137 4.97 -5.52 -25.33
N GLU A 138 3.78 -5.07 -25.64
CA GLU A 138 3.29 -3.76 -25.22
C GLU A 138 2.12 -3.98 -24.28
N VAL A 139 2.20 -3.40 -23.08
CA VAL A 139 1.22 -3.63 -22.03
C VAL A 139 0.75 -2.31 -21.40
N PRO A 140 -0.50 -2.21 -20.95
CA PRO A 140 -0.97 -1.03 -20.23
C PRO A 140 -0.14 -0.78 -18.97
N VAL A 141 0.26 0.47 -18.72
CA VAL A 141 1.04 0.78 -17.51
C VAL A 141 0.22 0.58 -16.22
N ASP A 142 -1.10 0.67 -16.30
CA ASP A 142 -1.98 0.45 -15.15
C ASP A 142 -2.11 -1.03 -14.72
N SER A 143 -1.65 -1.99 -15.54
CA SER A 143 -1.48 -3.39 -15.14
C SER A 143 -0.11 -3.68 -14.50
N LEU A 144 0.82 -2.73 -14.55
CA LEU A 144 2.17 -2.87 -14.01
C LEU A 144 2.31 -2.24 -12.63
N ARG A 145 3.45 -2.51 -11.96
CA ARG A 145 3.81 -1.85 -10.71
C ARG A 145 4.18 -0.40 -10.95
N ILE A 146 3.21 0.50 -10.74
CA ILE A 146 3.33 1.95 -11.01
C ILE A 146 4.64 2.55 -10.46
N GLY A 147 5.06 2.18 -9.25
CA GLY A 147 6.30 2.72 -8.66
C GLY A 147 7.55 2.34 -9.47
N GLU A 148 7.70 1.05 -9.76
CA GLU A 148 8.84 0.53 -10.54
C GLU A 148 8.83 1.09 -11.97
N ILE A 149 7.66 1.22 -12.60
CA ILE A 149 7.53 1.77 -13.95
C ILE A 149 7.76 3.28 -13.99
N PHE A 150 7.39 4.01 -12.94
CA PHE A 150 7.68 5.43 -12.85
C PHE A 150 9.19 5.68 -12.72
N ASP A 151 9.88 4.88 -11.90
CA ASP A 151 11.35 4.95 -11.77
C ASP A 151 12.02 4.63 -13.11
N ALA A 152 11.58 3.57 -13.79
CA ALA A 152 12.10 3.22 -15.12
C ALA A 152 11.81 4.28 -16.19
N PHE A 153 10.65 4.94 -16.12
CA PHE A 153 10.34 6.09 -16.97
C PHE A 153 11.32 7.23 -16.74
N CYS A 154 11.61 7.58 -15.49
CA CYS A 154 12.61 8.60 -15.15
C CYS A 154 13.98 8.25 -15.73
N GLU A 155 14.44 7.01 -15.54
CA GLU A 155 15.72 6.54 -16.08
C GLU A 155 15.76 6.60 -17.61
N LEU A 156 14.69 6.21 -18.30
CA LEU A 156 14.62 6.31 -19.77
C LEU A 156 14.65 7.77 -20.24
N ILE A 157 13.94 8.69 -19.59
CA ILE A 157 13.97 10.12 -19.92
C ILE A 157 15.37 10.73 -19.73
N GLU A 158 16.11 10.29 -18.71
CA GLU A 158 17.49 10.73 -18.46
C GLU A 158 18.48 10.24 -19.53
N ASN A 159 18.12 9.21 -20.30
CA ASN A 159 18.94 8.60 -21.34
C ASN A 159 18.41 8.87 -22.78
N LEU A 160 17.41 9.75 -22.93
CA LEU A 160 16.92 10.22 -24.25
C LEU A 160 17.95 11.03 -25.04
#